data_AF-A0A5P2WI49-F1
#
_entry.id   AF-A0A5P2WI49-F1
#
_cell.length_a   1.000
_cell.length_b   1.000
_cell.length_c   1.000
_cell.angle_alpha   90.00
_cell.angle_beta   90.00
_cell.angle_gamma   90.00
#
_symmetry.space_group_name_H-M   'P 1'
#
loop_
_entity.id
_entity.type
_entity.pdbx_description
1 polymer ?
#
loop_
_entity_poly.entity_id
_entity_poly.type
_entity_poly.pdbx_seq_one_letter_code
_entity_poly.pdbx_strand_id
1 'polypeptide(L)'
;MPSASAAPQHPRSSSEVRISDVRSDVRAHGVRSNHALNKEWVELTNSGRREVNLRGWTLSDAHGHTYTFHHYHLRGRASVRVHTGFGRDTATDVYQDRRSGVWDSRFDSATLRNDRGRLVDSISWGSRGYRGHR
;
A
#
# COMPACT_ATOMS: atom_id res chain seq x y z
N MET A 1 2.95 36.14 18.80
CA MET A 1 1.82 35.31 18.33
C MET A 1 2.30 34.48 17.15
N PRO A 2 2.15 33.14 17.13
CA PRO A 2 2.14 32.44 15.86
C PRO A 2 0.79 31.74 15.60
N SER A 3 0.28 31.98 14.40
CA SER A 3 -0.93 31.40 13.84
C SER A 3 -0.80 29.89 13.65
N ALA A 4 -1.76 29.12 14.16
CA ALA A 4 -1.89 27.71 13.87
C ALA A 4 -2.45 27.51 12.45
N SER A 5 -1.58 27.11 11.52
CA SER A 5 -2.00 26.61 10.22
C SER A 5 -2.50 25.18 10.41
N ALA A 6 -3.81 25.01 10.45
CA ALA A 6 -4.45 23.70 10.51
C ALA A 6 -4.19 22.96 9.19
N ALA A 7 -3.24 22.03 9.21
CA ALA A 7 -3.08 21.06 8.13
C ALA A 7 -4.38 20.22 8.00
N PRO A 8 -4.80 19.85 6.78
CA PRO A 8 -5.94 18.97 6.60
C PRO A 8 -5.60 17.62 7.25
N GLN A 9 -6.28 17.34 8.36
CA GLN A 9 -6.19 16.07 9.03
C GLN A 9 -6.98 15.08 8.18
N HIS A 10 -6.31 14.23 7.41
CA HIS A 10 -6.95 13.03 6.88
C HIS A 10 -7.67 12.35 8.05
N PRO A 11 -8.96 11.99 7.93
CA PRO A 11 -9.65 11.28 9.00
C PRO A 11 -8.86 10.00 9.27
N ARG A 12 -8.11 10.00 10.37
CA ARG A 12 -7.34 8.85 10.82
C ARG A 12 -8.36 7.81 11.24
N SER A 13 -8.78 6.98 10.29
CA SER A 13 -9.40 5.71 10.61
C SER A 13 -8.46 5.05 11.62
N SER A 14 -8.93 4.81 12.84
CA SER A 14 -8.13 4.34 13.97
C SER A 14 -7.71 2.87 13.83
N SER A 15 -7.54 2.42 12.59
CA SER A 15 -7.18 1.06 12.23
C SER A 15 -5.71 0.86 12.55
N GLU A 16 -5.38 -0.22 13.27
CA GLU A 16 -4.01 -0.54 13.62
C GLU A 16 -3.12 -0.74 12.37
N VAL A 17 -3.74 -1.19 11.27
CA VAL A 17 -3.12 -1.38 9.96
C VAL A 17 -3.32 -0.15 9.08
N ARG A 18 -2.22 0.36 8.51
CA ARG A 18 -2.19 1.52 7.62
C ARG A 18 -1.23 1.30 6.45
N ILE A 19 -1.36 2.09 5.40
CA ILE A 19 -0.40 2.15 4.32
C ILE A 19 0.75 3.06 4.77
N SER A 20 1.94 2.50 4.99
CA SER A 20 3.08 3.22 5.54
C SER A 20 3.98 3.84 4.50
N ASP A 21 4.19 3.14 3.38
CA ASP A 21 5.11 3.59 2.34
C ASP A 21 4.70 3.04 0.98
N VAL A 22 5.10 3.74 -0.09
CA VAL A 22 4.84 3.34 -1.47
C VAL A 22 6.07 3.62 -2.30
N ARG A 23 6.47 2.60 -3.07
CA ARG A 23 7.51 2.76 -4.07
C ARG A 23 6.93 2.49 -5.46
N SER A 24 6.87 3.54 -6.27
CA SER A 24 6.58 3.48 -7.70
C SER A 24 7.84 3.85 -8.49
N ASP A 25 8.65 2.85 -8.83
CA ASP A 25 9.89 3.04 -9.60
C ASP A 25 9.60 2.88 -11.10
N VAL A 26 8.67 3.69 -11.63
CA VAL A 26 8.28 3.65 -13.05
C VAL A 26 8.76 4.92 -13.74
N ARG A 27 10.09 5.07 -13.86
CA ARG A 27 10.71 5.98 -14.84
C ARG A 27 11.00 5.32 -16.18
N ALA A 28 10.77 4.01 -16.29
CA ALA A 28 11.09 3.29 -17.50
C ALA A 28 9.80 2.85 -18.21
N HIS A 29 9.30 3.71 -19.09
CA HIS A 29 8.34 3.32 -20.13
C HIS A 29 8.83 2.01 -20.77
N GLY A 30 8.03 0.95 -20.68
CA GLY A 30 8.29 -0.32 -21.38
C GLY A 30 8.99 -1.44 -20.59
N VAL A 31 9.27 -1.29 -19.30
CA VAL A 31 9.89 -2.38 -18.53
C VAL A 31 8.85 -3.38 -18.05
N ARG A 32 8.91 -4.59 -18.62
CA ARG A 32 8.01 -5.73 -18.34
C ARG A 32 8.69 -6.83 -17.53
N SER A 33 9.92 -6.59 -17.08
CA SER A 33 10.69 -7.62 -16.37
C SER A 33 10.21 -7.74 -14.94
N ASN A 34 10.13 -8.98 -14.45
CA ASN A 34 9.66 -9.28 -13.09
C ASN A 34 10.46 -8.51 -12.02
N HIS A 35 11.76 -8.35 -12.23
CA HIS A 35 12.64 -7.61 -11.33
C HIS A 35 12.25 -6.12 -11.19
N ALA A 36 11.75 -5.49 -12.26
CA ALA A 36 11.27 -4.11 -12.19
C ALA A 36 9.90 -4.02 -11.51
N LEU A 37 8.99 -4.95 -11.83
CA LEU A 37 7.68 -5.02 -11.18
C LEU A 37 7.79 -5.28 -9.66
N ASN A 38 8.82 -6.00 -9.21
CA ASN A 38 9.08 -6.21 -7.79
C ASN A 38 9.72 -5.00 -7.10
N LYS A 39 10.19 -3.98 -7.83
CA LYS A 39 10.57 -2.68 -7.24
C LYS A 39 9.37 -1.77 -7.02
N GLU A 40 8.23 -2.13 -7.60
CA GLU A 40 6.94 -1.49 -7.40
C GLU A 40 6.23 -2.19 -6.23
N TRP A 41 5.99 -1.48 -5.14
CA TRP A 41 5.33 -2.06 -3.98
C TRP A 41 4.61 -1.03 -3.12
N VAL A 42 3.64 -1.51 -2.36
CA VAL A 42 2.96 -0.79 -1.29
C VAL A 42 3.22 -1.51 0.03
N GLU A 43 3.64 -0.76 1.05
CA GLU A 43 3.89 -1.31 2.39
C GLU A 43 2.69 -1.04 3.31
N LEU A 44 2.21 -2.11 3.94
CA LEU A 44 1.21 -2.06 4.99
C LEU A 44 1.89 -2.30 6.33
N THR A 45 1.65 -1.43 7.30
CA THR A 45 2.19 -1.55 8.65
C THR A 45 1.08 -1.72 9.67
N ASN A 46 1.20 -2.76 10.50
CA ASN A 46 0.40 -2.92 11.71
C ASN A 46 1.10 -2.24 12.88
N SER A 47 0.63 -1.06 13.25
CA SER A 47 1.13 -0.31 14.41
C SER A 47 0.62 -0.82 15.76
N GLY A 48 -0.38 -1.70 15.72
CA GLY A 48 -0.93 -2.39 16.88
C GLY A 48 0.02 -3.40 17.50
N ARG A 49 -0.33 -3.88 18.68
CA ARG A 49 0.42 -4.95 19.36
C ARG A 49 -0.07 -6.34 18.99
N ARG A 50 -1.28 -6.45 18.43
CA ARG A 50 -1.94 -7.72 18.11
C ARG A 50 -1.77 -8.04 16.63
N GLU A 51 -1.76 -9.32 16.32
CA GLU A 51 -1.85 -9.78 14.94
C GLU A 51 -3.21 -9.44 14.34
N VAL A 52 -3.22 -9.04 13.07
CA VAL A 52 -4.43 -8.78 12.30
C VAL A 52 -4.50 -9.77 11.14
N ASN A 53 -5.64 -10.47 11.04
CA ASN A 53 -5.93 -11.32 9.90
C ASN A 53 -6.38 -10.46 8.72
N LEU A 54 -5.58 -10.44 7.65
CA LEU A 54 -5.88 -9.68 6.44
C LEU A 54 -6.69 -10.50 5.43
N ARG A 55 -7.09 -11.74 5.73
CA ARG A 55 -7.92 -12.54 4.81
C ARG A 55 -9.16 -11.76 4.35
N GLY A 56 -9.34 -11.68 3.03
CA GLY A 56 -10.43 -10.97 2.38
C GLY A 56 -10.23 -9.45 2.30
N TRP A 57 -9.16 -8.90 2.86
CA TRP A 57 -8.82 -7.49 2.67
C TRP A 57 -8.37 -7.25 1.23
N THR A 58 -8.61 -6.04 0.76
CA THR A 58 -8.28 -5.64 -0.61
C THR A 58 -7.43 -4.39 -0.62
N LEU A 59 -6.41 -4.40 -1.47
CA LEU A 59 -5.61 -3.23 -1.82
C LEU A 59 -5.91 -2.88 -3.28
N SER A 60 -6.46 -1.69 -3.54
CA SER A 60 -6.83 -1.26 -4.88
C SER A 60 -6.16 0.05 -5.29
N ASP A 61 -5.87 0.19 -6.58
CA ASP A 61 -5.35 1.43 -7.17
C ASP A 61 -6.46 2.38 -7.67
N ALA A 62 -6.10 3.54 -8.23
CA ALA A 62 -7.05 4.48 -8.83
C ALA A 62 -7.72 3.94 -10.12
N HIS A 63 -7.08 2.97 -10.78
CA HIS A 63 -7.50 2.39 -12.05
C HIS A 63 -8.37 1.13 -11.89
N GLY A 64 -8.64 0.71 -10.65
CA GLY A 64 -9.49 -0.44 -10.31
C GLY A 64 -8.75 -1.78 -10.22
N HIS A 65 -7.42 -1.80 -10.37
CA HIS A 65 -6.64 -3.01 -10.10
C HIS A 65 -6.71 -3.32 -8.61
N THR A 66 -7.20 -4.52 -8.29
CA THR A 66 -7.38 -4.95 -6.90
C THR A 66 -6.54 -6.19 -6.62
N TYR A 67 -5.81 -6.17 -5.50
CA TYR A 67 -5.18 -7.34 -4.88
C TYR A 67 -5.99 -7.76 -3.66
N THR A 68 -6.21 -9.07 -3.51
CA THR A 68 -6.95 -9.63 -2.37
C THR A 68 -6.03 -10.53 -1.56
N PHE A 69 -5.96 -10.28 -0.26
CA PHE A 69 -5.22 -11.14 0.66
C PHE A 69 -6.02 -12.43 0.91
N HIS A 70 -5.47 -13.59 0.52
CA HIS A 70 -6.17 -14.87 0.67
C HIS A 70 -5.94 -15.55 2.03
N HIS A 71 -4.69 -15.60 2.48
CA HIS A 71 -4.30 -16.31 3.70
C HIS A 71 -3.11 -15.61 4.36
N TYR A 72 -3.33 -14.38 4.83
CA TYR A 72 -2.25 -13.55 5.36
C TYR A 72 -2.56 -12.98 6.74
N HIS A 73 -1.56 -13.07 7.62
CA HIS A 73 -1.62 -12.59 9.01
C HIS A 73 -0.50 -11.57 9.23
N LEU A 74 -0.88 -10.31 9.47
CA LEU A 74 0.07 -9.25 9.74
C LEU A 74 0.28 -9.11 11.25
N ARG A 75 1.42 -9.58 11.72
CA ARG A 75 1.81 -9.52 13.13
C ARG A 75 1.78 -8.08 13.67
N GLY A 76 1.54 -7.95 14.97
CA GLY A 76 1.65 -6.66 15.64
C GLY A 76 3.06 -6.08 15.48
N ARG A 77 3.16 -4.79 15.21
CA ARG A 77 4.42 -4.05 14.97
C ARG A 77 5.21 -4.54 13.74
N ALA A 78 4.57 -5.27 12.84
CA ALA A 78 5.19 -5.76 11.61
C ALA A 78 4.64 -5.02 10.38
N SER A 79 5.37 -5.19 9.27
CA SER A 79 5.01 -4.62 7.98
C SER A 79 5.08 -5.69 6.90
N VAL A 80 4.24 -5.55 5.87
CA VAL A 80 4.23 -6.38 4.67
C VAL A 80 4.27 -5.51 3.44
N ARG A 81 5.06 -5.91 2.45
CA ARG A 81 5.15 -5.28 1.13
C ARG A 81 4.37 -6.09 0.12
N VAL A 82 3.45 -5.42 -0.56
CA VAL A 82 2.68 -5.98 -1.67
C VAL A 82 3.36 -5.56 -2.97
N HIS A 83 4.14 -6.45 -3.56
CA HIS A 83 4.85 -6.26 -4.82
C HIS A 83 3.93 -6.48 -6.02
N THR A 84 4.10 -5.70 -7.07
CA THR A 84 3.26 -5.85 -8.28
C THR A 84 3.60 -7.12 -9.07
N GLY A 85 4.88 -7.50 -9.14
CA GLY A 85 5.34 -8.62 -9.95
C GLY A 85 5.04 -10.00 -9.35
N PHE A 86 5.74 -11.01 -9.86
CA PHE A 86 5.74 -12.39 -9.38
C PHE A 86 6.84 -12.62 -8.35
N GLY A 87 6.53 -13.47 -7.38
CA GLY A 87 7.49 -13.92 -6.39
C GLY A 87 6.90 -14.99 -5.51
N ARG A 88 7.67 -15.41 -4.51
CA ARG A 88 7.20 -16.35 -3.51
C ARG A 88 6.78 -15.57 -2.28
N ASP A 89 5.52 -15.70 -1.89
CA ASP A 89 5.01 -15.07 -0.67
C ASP A 89 5.82 -15.49 0.56
N THR A 90 6.12 -14.50 1.40
CA THR A 90 6.82 -14.62 2.67
C THR A 90 6.05 -13.89 3.77
N ALA A 91 6.58 -13.92 4.98
CA ALA A 91 6.01 -13.17 6.10
C ALA A 91 6.16 -11.64 5.97
N THR A 92 6.91 -11.13 4.99
CA THR A 92 7.16 -9.68 4.82
C THR A 92 6.89 -9.20 3.40
N ASP A 93 6.80 -10.10 2.43
CA ASP A 93 6.70 -9.77 1.01
C ASP A 93 5.66 -10.69 0.38
N VAL A 94 4.64 -10.10 -0.23
CA VAL A 94 3.60 -10.80 -1.00
C VAL A 94 3.53 -10.24 -2.40
N TYR A 95 3.11 -11.06 -3.35
CA TYR A 95 3.19 -10.74 -4.77
C TYR A 95 1.80 -10.77 -5.40
N GLN A 96 1.48 -9.75 -6.21
CA GLN A 96 0.21 -9.71 -6.94
C GLN A 96 0.18 -10.66 -8.15
N ASP A 97 1.33 -11.25 -8.51
CA ASP A 97 1.50 -12.14 -9.66
C ASP A 97 1.05 -11.50 -10.98
N ARG A 98 1.32 -10.19 -11.14
CA ARG A 98 0.95 -9.44 -12.35
C ARG A 98 2.13 -9.32 -13.31
N ARG A 99 1.79 -9.21 -14.61
CA ARG A 99 2.74 -9.03 -15.73
C ARG A 99 2.91 -7.57 -16.15
N SER A 100 2.19 -6.65 -15.50
CA SER A 100 2.18 -5.22 -15.80
C SER A 100 2.18 -4.41 -14.51
N GLY A 101 2.85 -3.26 -14.54
CA GLY A 101 2.84 -2.28 -13.45
C GLY A 101 1.41 -1.84 -13.16
N VAL A 102 1.11 -1.65 -11.89
CA VAL A 102 -0.21 -1.25 -11.39
C VAL A 102 -0.16 0.19 -10.92
N TRP A 103 0.92 0.56 -10.24
CA TRP A 103 1.09 1.84 -9.60
C TRP A 103 1.64 2.89 -10.58
N ASP A 104 0.82 3.86 -11.01
CA ASP A 104 1.25 4.96 -11.87
C ASP A 104 2.15 5.94 -11.08
N SER A 105 3.24 6.38 -11.71
CA SER A 105 4.23 7.28 -11.13
C SER A 105 3.85 8.76 -11.23
N ARG A 106 2.81 9.14 -12.00
CA ARG A 106 2.38 10.55 -12.17
C ARG A 106 1.33 10.99 -11.16
N PHE A 107 0.25 10.21 -11.04
CA PHE A 107 -0.84 10.41 -10.10
C PHE A 107 -1.51 9.05 -9.85
N ASP A 108 -1.47 8.57 -8.62
CA ASP A 108 -2.17 7.33 -8.26
C ASP A 108 -2.58 7.34 -6.80
N SER A 109 -3.37 6.35 -6.40
CA SER A 109 -3.83 6.16 -5.03
C SER A 109 -3.85 4.70 -4.66
N ALA A 110 -3.47 4.37 -3.43
CA ALA A 110 -3.68 3.06 -2.85
C ALA A 110 -4.80 3.14 -1.82
N THR A 111 -5.83 2.31 -1.99
CA THR A 111 -6.97 2.20 -1.09
C THR A 111 -6.96 0.83 -0.44
N LEU A 112 -6.89 0.78 0.89
CA LEU A 112 -6.98 -0.43 1.68
C LEU A 112 -8.38 -0.59 2.26
N ARG A 113 -9.02 -1.74 2.03
CA ARG A 113 -10.32 -2.09 2.61
C ARG A 113 -10.24 -3.43 3.33
N ASN A 114 -11.04 -3.58 4.37
CA ASN A 114 -11.14 -4.83 5.11
C ASN A 114 -12.03 -5.87 4.41
N ASP A 115 -12.16 -7.03 5.04
CA ASP A 115 -13.00 -8.17 4.63
C ASP A 115 -14.49 -7.85 4.41
N ARG A 116 -14.97 -6.72 4.94
CA ARG A 116 -16.34 -6.22 4.77
C ARG A 116 -16.44 -5.05 3.77
N GLY A 117 -15.36 -4.77 3.04
CA GLY A 117 -15.28 -3.67 2.09
C GLY A 117 -15.22 -2.27 2.72
N ARG A 118 -15.04 -2.16 4.04
CA ARG A 118 -14.91 -0.88 4.74
C ARG A 118 -13.53 -0.30 4.51
N LEU A 119 -13.48 1.01 4.24
CA LEU A 119 -12.23 1.74 4.10
C LEU A 119 -11.42 1.68 5.41
N VAL A 120 -10.21 1.14 5.30
CA VAL A 120 -9.23 1.07 6.39
C VAL A 120 -8.30 2.27 6.30
N ASP A 121 -7.68 2.45 5.13
CA ASP A 121 -6.76 3.55 4.87
C ASP A 121 -6.73 3.88 3.37
N SER A 122 -6.36 5.10 3.02
CA SER A 122 -6.19 5.50 1.63
C SER A 122 -5.16 6.60 1.51
N ILE A 123 -4.35 6.50 0.48
CA ILE A 123 -3.29 7.45 0.20
C ILE A 123 -3.24 7.75 -1.29
N SER A 124 -2.79 8.95 -1.65
CA SER A 124 -2.57 9.35 -3.04
C SER A 124 -1.20 9.99 -3.20
N TRP A 125 -0.53 9.74 -4.32
CA TRP A 125 0.77 10.34 -4.66
C TRP A 125 0.73 10.97 -6.06
N GLY A 126 1.36 12.14 -6.20
CA GLY A 126 1.44 12.90 -7.45
C GLY A 126 1.53 14.42 -7.23
N SER A 127 2.51 15.08 -7.86
CA SER A 127 2.84 16.53 -7.87
C SER A 127 2.90 17.34 -6.56
N ARG A 128 2.64 16.77 -5.38
CA ARG A 128 3.12 17.29 -4.08
C ARG A 128 3.54 16.11 -3.21
N GLY A 129 4.83 16.06 -2.92
CA GLY A 129 5.55 14.92 -2.40
C GLY A 129 4.92 14.25 -1.19
N TYR A 130 4.92 12.93 -1.24
CA TYR A 130 4.70 12.05 -0.11
C TYR A 130 5.74 12.37 0.99
N ARG A 131 5.30 12.98 2.10
CA ARG A 131 6.16 13.23 3.27
C ARG A 131 6.01 12.02 4.19
N GLY A 132 6.85 11.01 3.97
CA GLY A 132 7.05 9.93 4.92
C GLY A 132 7.50 10.53 6.26
N HIS A 133 6.71 10.34 7.31
CA HIS A 133 7.08 10.75 8.65
C HIS A 133 8.07 9.72 9.22
N ARG A 134 9.31 10.18 9.41
CA ARG A 134 10.41 9.51 10.12
C ARG A 134 10.06 9.23 11.58
#